data_AF-A0A5E4BP96-F1
#
_entry.id   AF-A0A5E4BP96-F1
#
_cell.length_a   1.000
_cell.length_b   1.000
_cell.length_c   1.000
_cell.angle_alpha   90.00
_cell.angle_beta   90.00
_cell.angle_gamma   90.00
#
_symmetry.space_group_name_H-M   'P 1'
#
loop_
_entity.id
_entity.type
_entity.pdbx_description
1 polymer ?
#
loop_
_entity_poly.entity_id
_entity_poly.type
_entity_poly.pdbx_seq_one_letter_code
_entity_poly.pdbx_strand_id
1 'polypeptide(L)'
;MRYISQPPLLLDVHIHKPMLNARTWMDALLAFFPGLQVLKGDIRPAIETHEMLYQVIKKHNFLPEAFTTDFRVHWAQHPLRPEFAESTYFLYKATGDPYYLEVGKTLIENLNKYARVPCGFAAMKDVRTGSHEDRMDSFFLAEMFKYLYLLFADKEDIIFDIEDYIFTTEAHLLPLWLSTTNQSISKKNTTSEYTELDDSNFDWTCPNTQILFPNDPLYAQSIREPLKNVVDKSCPRGISRVEESFRSGAKPPLRARDFMATNPEHLEILKKMGVSLIHLKDGRVQLVQHAIQAASSIDAEDGLRFMQEMIELSSQQQKEQQLPPRAVQIVSHPFFGRVVLTAGPAQFGLDLSKHKETRGFVASSKPYNGCSELTNPEAVMGKIALIQRGQCMFAEKARNIQNAGAIGGIVIDDNEGSSSDTAPLFQMAGDGKDTDDIKIPMLFLFSKEGSIILDAIREYEEVEVLLSDKAKDRDPEMENEEQPSSENDSQNQSAEQIISISQAVDLVDQESPEESSLNSHPESLSPADSDNAASLSPSEQTSNPTEDRETTSLDGECTDLDNQLQEQSETEEDSNPNVSWGKKVQPIDSILADWNEDIEAFEMMEKDEL
;
A
#
# COMPACT_ATOMS: atom_id res chain seq x y z
N MET A 1 -19.00 15.52 13.42
CA MET A 1 -18.51 14.13 13.30
C MET A 1 -17.17 14.07 14.02
N ARG A 2 -17.04 13.29 15.11
CA ARG A 2 -15.70 13.03 15.69
C ARG A 2 -15.08 11.92 14.85
N TYR A 3 -14.15 12.27 13.97
CA TYR A 3 -13.26 11.30 13.35
C TYR A 3 -12.49 10.63 14.50
N ILE A 4 -12.58 9.31 14.62
CA ILE A 4 -11.76 8.58 15.58
C ILE A 4 -10.38 8.46 14.94
N SER A 5 -9.54 9.48 15.13
CA SER A 5 -8.10 9.27 15.02
C SER A 5 -7.72 8.26 16.11
N GLN A 6 -6.93 7.25 15.77
CA GLN A 6 -6.25 6.39 16.75
C GLN A 6 -4.75 6.71 16.73
N PRO A 7 -4.31 7.87 17.28
CA PRO A 7 -2.90 8.19 17.32
C PRO A 7 -2.10 7.03 17.94
N PRO A 8 -0.92 6.71 17.39
CA PRO A 8 -0.22 7.44 16.32
C PRO A 8 -0.63 7.03 14.88
N LEU A 9 -1.57 6.08 14.73
CA LEU A 9 -1.96 5.51 13.43
C LEU A 9 -3.06 6.35 12.74
N LEU A 10 -2.86 6.63 11.46
CA LEU A 10 -3.84 7.28 10.59
C LEU A 10 -4.27 6.29 9.50
N LEU A 11 -5.41 5.63 9.71
CA LEU A 11 -5.94 4.62 8.80
C LEU A 11 -7.10 5.16 7.97
N ASP A 12 -7.15 4.72 6.72
CA ASP A 12 -8.28 4.97 5.85
C ASP A 12 -9.55 4.35 6.42
N VAL A 13 -10.61 5.15 6.53
CA VAL A 13 -11.93 4.71 6.98
C VAL A 13 -12.98 5.08 5.93
N HIS A 14 -14.11 4.38 5.93
CA HIS A 14 -15.24 4.78 5.10
C HIS A 14 -15.81 6.11 5.59
N ILE A 15 -15.93 7.10 4.70
CA ILE A 15 -16.45 8.45 5.02
C ILE A 15 -17.80 8.39 5.74
N HIS A 16 -18.71 7.51 5.28
CA HIS A 16 -20.04 7.34 5.86
C HIS A 16 -20.09 6.37 7.05
N LYS A 17 -18.99 5.65 7.34
CA LYS A 17 -18.86 4.67 8.43
C LYS A 17 -17.45 4.76 9.05
N PRO A 18 -17.15 5.81 9.84
CA PRO A 18 -15.79 6.09 10.32
C PRO A 18 -15.24 5.05 11.32
N MET A 19 -16.07 4.09 11.75
CA MET A 19 -15.65 2.97 12.60
C MET A 19 -15.16 1.75 11.79
N LEU A 20 -15.29 1.80 10.46
CA LEU A 20 -14.89 0.72 9.58
C LEU A 20 -13.67 1.17 8.78
N ASN A 21 -12.55 0.49 9.02
CA ASN A 21 -11.34 0.67 8.24
C ASN A 21 -11.61 0.26 6.79
N ALA A 22 -11.30 1.15 5.85
CA ALA A 22 -11.35 0.89 4.42
C ALA A 22 -10.08 0.14 3.97
N ARG A 23 -8.95 0.36 4.65
CA ARG A 23 -7.67 -0.32 4.40
C ARG A 23 -7.01 -0.77 5.70
N THR A 24 -6.12 -1.76 5.60
CA THR A 24 -5.37 -2.35 6.73
C THR A 24 -3.89 -1.99 6.72
N TRP A 25 -3.48 -1.09 5.85
CA TRP A 25 -2.12 -0.61 5.66
C TRP A 25 -2.11 0.90 5.48
N MET A 26 -0.93 1.47 5.64
CA MET A 26 -0.58 2.87 5.54
C MET A 26 0.50 3.03 4.48
N ASP A 27 0.41 4.05 3.62
CA ASP A 27 1.44 4.37 2.64
C ASP A 27 2.56 5.24 3.21
N ALA A 28 3.69 5.28 2.51
CA ALA A 28 4.80 6.17 2.86
C ALA A 28 4.46 7.66 2.68
N LEU A 29 3.55 8.00 1.75
CA LEU A 29 3.24 9.39 1.41
C LEU A 29 2.58 10.10 2.59
N LEU A 30 1.81 9.42 3.44
CA LEU A 30 1.20 10.00 4.64
C LEU A 30 2.20 10.71 5.56
N ALA A 31 3.49 10.44 5.42
CA ALA A 31 4.56 11.07 6.19
C ALA A 31 4.62 12.60 6.05
N PHE A 32 3.90 13.23 5.11
CA PHE A 32 3.77 14.70 5.01
C PHE A 32 2.82 15.28 6.07
N PHE A 33 1.88 14.46 6.54
CA PHE A 33 0.78 14.91 7.38
C PHE A 33 1.22 15.49 8.73
N PRO A 34 2.26 14.97 9.42
CA PRO A 34 2.82 15.64 10.60
C PRO A 34 3.28 17.07 10.31
N GLY A 35 3.91 17.33 9.16
CA GLY A 35 4.29 18.68 8.73
C GLY A 35 3.07 19.60 8.57
N LEU A 36 2.00 19.10 7.95
CA LEU A 36 0.74 19.84 7.84
C LEU A 36 0.08 20.10 9.22
N GLN A 37 0.13 19.13 10.12
CA GLN A 37 -0.35 19.29 11.50
C GLN A 37 0.45 20.37 12.22
N VAL A 38 1.77 20.44 12.01
CA VAL A 38 2.61 21.51 12.55
C VAL A 38 2.17 22.88 12.03
N LEU A 39 1.95 23.02 10.71
CA LEU A 39 1.49 24.27 10.12
C LEU A 39 0.13 24.73 10.67
N LYS A 40 -0.73 23.79 11.05
CA LYS A 40 -2.02 24.05 11.71
C LYS A 40 -1.87 24.39 13.21
N GLY A 41 -0.73 24.09 13.83
CA GLY A 41 -0.50 24.21 15.26
C GLY A 41 -0.86 22.96 16.09
N ASP A 42 -1.15 21.83 15.45
CA ASP A 42 -1.48 20.55 16.09
C ASP A 42 -0.23 19.70 16.34
N ILE A 43 0.67 20.21 17.19
CA ILE A 43 2.03 19.68 17.35
C ILE A 43 2.08 18.30 18.00
N ARG A 44 1.24 18.02 19.01
CA ARG A 44 1.32 16.75 19.75
C ARG A 44 1.06 15.53 18.87
N PRO A 45 -0.06 15.44 18.14
CA PRO A 45 -0.30 14.35 17.20
C PRO A 45 0.79 14.27 16.11
N ALA A 46 1.33 15.40 15.66
CA ALA A 46 2.42 15.42 14.70
C ALA A 46 3.67 14.70 15.24
N ILE A 47 4.05 14.98 16.49
CA ILE A 47 5.17 14.31 17.17
C ILE A 47 4.88 12.81 17.31
N GLU A 48 3.66 12.43 17.70
CA GLU A 48 3.28 11.02 17.89
C GLU A 48 3.38 10.23 16.58
N THR A 49 2.80 10.74 15.48
CA THR A 49 2.84 10.08 14.17
C THR A 49 4.25 10.09 13.57
N HIS A 50 4.98 11.20 13.66
CA HIS A 50 6.36 11.28 13.17
C HIS A 50 7.29 10.29 13.88
N GLU A 51 7.21 10.19 15.21
CA GLU A 51 8.01 9.25 15.98
C GLU A 51 7.67 7.81 15.60
N MET A 52 6.38 7.47 15.43
CA MET A 52 5.96 6.16 14.96
C MET A 52 6.57 5.81 13.60
N LEU A 53 6.53 6.74 12.63
CA LEU A 53 7.13 6.56 11.31
C LEU A 53 8.66 6.42 11.40
N TYR A 54 9.30 7.18 12.28
CA TYR A 54 10.73 7.07 12.51
C TYR A 54 11.15 5.69 13.05
N GLN A 55 10.33 5.10 13.92
CA GLN A 55 10.57 3.73 14.39
C GLN A 55 10.48 2.70 13.25
N VAL A 56 9.60 2.91 12.26
CA VAL A 56 9.54 2.07 11.05
C VAL A 56 10.82 2.23 10.22
N ILE A 57 11.28 3.46 10.02
CA ILE A 57 12.54 3.76 9.33
C ILE A 57 13.74 3.13 10.05
N LYS A 58 13.82 3.21 11.38
CA LYS A 58 14.90 2.58 12.16
C LYS A 58 14.97 1.07 11.94
N LYS A 59 13.84 0.41 11.75
CA LYS A 59 13.77 -1.03 11.51
C LYS A 59 14.07 -1.42 10.07
N HIS A 60 13.60 -0.65 9.10
CA HIS A 60 13.67 -1.00 7.68
C HIS A 60 14.67 -0.17 6.86
N ASN A 61 15.42 0.73 7.50
CA ASN A 61 16.31 1.75 6.93
C ASN A 61 15.61 2.87 6.14
N PHE A 62 14.52 2.53 5.44
CA PHE A 62 13.61 3.47 4.79
C PHE A 62 12.18 3.19 5.19
N LEU A 63 11.30 4.16 4.96
CA LEU A 63 9.87 3.96 5.06
C LEU A 63 9.41 3.16 3.82
N PRO A 64 8.90 1.92 3.97
CA PRO A 64 8.39 1.16 2.83
C PRO A 64 7.17 1.87 2.23
N GLU A 65 6.97 1.76 0.91
CA GLU A 65 5.86 2.40 0.18
C GLU A 65 4.49 2.09 0.81
N ALA A 66 4.34 0.91 1.41
CA ALA A 66 3.24 0.64 2.34
C ALA A 66 3.65 -0.31 3.47
N PHE A 67 3.08 -0.12 4.65
CA PHE A 67 3.24 -0.99 5.80
C PHE A 67 1.91 -1.18 6.56
N THR A 68 1.73 -2.35 7.17
CA THR A 68 0.52 -2.71 7.91
C THR A 68 0.49 -2.07 9.31
N THR A 69 -0.66 -2.12 9.99
CA THR A 69 -0.83 -1.60 11.35
C THR A 69 0.08 -2.24 12.41
N ASP A 70 0.61 -3.42 12.13
CA ASP A 70 1.60 -4.11 12.95
C ASP A 70 3.05 -3.86 12.49
N PHE A 71 3.27 -2.85 11.66
CA PHE A 71 4.57 -2.38 11.18
C PHE A 71 5.37 -3.43 10.39
N ARG A 72 4.66 -4.26 9.62
CA ARG A 72 5.28 -5.13 8.61
C ARG A 72 5.25 -4.46 7.25
N VAL A 73 6.26 -4.74 6.44
CA VAL A 73 6.33 -4.27 5.06
C VAL A 73 5.20 -4.90 4.25
N HIS A 74 4.30 -4.08 3.72
CA HIS A 74 3.25 -4.48 2.78
C HIS A 74 3.76 -4.34 1.34
N TRP A 75 4.28 -3.15 1.00
CA TRP A 75 5.00 -2.88 -0.26
C TRP A 75 6.40 -2.39 0.06
N ALA A 76 7.40 -3.10 -0.43
CA ALA A 76 8.79 -2.93 -0.03
C ALA A 76 9.56 -1.88 -0.84
N GLN A 77 8.95 -1.31 -1.87
CA GLN A 77 9.58 -0.28 -2.70
C GLN A 77 9.77 1.01 -1.88
N HIS A 78 10.74 1.82 -2.26
CA HIS A 78 10.91 3.18 -1.74
C HIS A 78 11.55 4.06 -2.81
N PRO A 79 10.77 4.88 -3.54
CA PRO A 79 11.25 5.73 -4.63
C PRO A 79 11.88 7.04 -4.13
N LEU A 80 12.58 7.02 -2.98
CA LEU A 80 13.24 8.19 -2.38
C LEU A 80 12.25 9.31 -1.95
N ARG A 81 11.15 8.89 -1.34
CA ARG A 81 10.01 9.71 -0.89
C ARG A 81 10.40 10.85 0.08
N PRO A 82 10.16 12.15 -0.22
CA PRO A 82 10.60 13.30 0.57
C PRO A 82 9.76 13.60 1.82
N GLU A 83 8.56 13.05 1.93
CA GLU A 83 7.51 13.48 2.85
C GLU A 83 7.94 13.36 4.34
N PHE A 84 8.76 12.35 4.67
CA PHE A 84 9.29 12.22 6.02
C PHE A 84 10.35 13.28 6.36
N ALA A 85 11.17 13.69 5.38
CA ALA A 85 12.14 14.78 5.56
C ALA A 85 11.44 16.14 5.71
N GLU A 86 10.37 16.38 4.93
CA GLU A 86 9.50 17.56 5.06
C GLU A 86 8.97 17.72 6.48
N SER A 87 8.30 16.68 7.01
CA SER A 87 7.77 16.70 8.37
C SER A 87 8.85 16.88 9.44
N THR A 88 10.03 16.31 9.23
CA THR A 88 11.18 16.48 10.13
C THR A 88 11.63 17.94 10.17
N TYR A 89 11.69 18.61 9.02
CA TYR A 89 12.02 20.04 8.93
C TYR A 89 10.99 20.92 9.66
N PHE A 90 9.69 20.74 9.39
CA PHE A 90 8.66 21.55 10.04
C PHE A 90 8.62 21.32 11.56
N LEU A 91 8.78 20.07 12.03
CA LEU A 91 8.84 19.77 13.46
C LEU A 91 10.05 20.42 14.13
N TYR A 92 11.24 20.38 13.51
CA TYR A 92 12.42 21.07 14.02
C TYR A 92 12.18 22.58 14.11
N LYS A 93 11.64 23.18 13.03
CA LYS A 93 11.34 24.61 12.97
C LYS A 93 10.36 25.06 14.06
N ALA A 94 9.34 24.25 14.34
CA ALA A 94 8.32 24.58 15.33
C ALA A 94 8.76 24.35 16.79
N THR A 95 9.63 23.37 17.04
CA THR A 95 9.98 22.94 18.40
C THR A 95 11.39 23.35 18.84
N GLY A 96 12.31 23.54 17.90
CA GLY A 96 13.75 23.71 18.16
C GLY A 96 14.43 22.48 18.76
N ASP A 97 13.77 21.31 18.79
CA ASP A 97 14.30 20.11 19.43
C ASP A 97 15.45 19.50 18.60
N PRO A 98 16.69 19.43 19.12
CA PRO A 98 17.84 18.90 18.39
C PRO A 98 17.69 17.43 18.01
N TYR A 99 16.74 16.70 18.58
CA TYR A 99 16.43 15.34 18.16
C TYR A 99 16.12 15.24 16.66
N TYR A 100 15.42 16.22 16.08
CA TYR A 100 15.08 16.19 14.66
C TYR A 100 16.31 16.35 13.76
N LEU A 101 17.39 16.96 14.25
CA LEU A 101 18.68 16.98 13.56
C LEU A 101 19.32 15.59 13.53
N GLU A 102 19.27 14.84 14.65
CA GLU A 102 19.74 13.45 14.70
C GLU A 102 18.90 12.52 13.80
N VAL A 103 17.59 12.76 13.72
CA VAL A 103 16.71 12.09 12.74
C VAL A 103 17.18 12.39 11.32
N GLY A 104 17.32 13.67 10.96
CA GLY A 104 17.79 14.08 9.63
C GLY A 104 19.16 13.50 9.26
N LYS A 105 20.07 13.41 10.23
CA LYS A 105 21.39 12.79 10.04
C LYS A 105 21.24 11.31 9.70
N THR A 106 20.38 10.59 10.40
CA THR A 106 20.07 9.19 10.11
C THR A 106 19.52 9.00 8.69
N LEU A 107 18.67 9.93 8.21
CA LEU A 107 18.18 9.91 6.83
C LEU A 107 19.32 10.05 5.82
N ILE A 108 20.20 11.04 6.01
CA ILE A 108 21.37 11.28 5.13
C ILE A 108 22.30 10.07 5.12
N GLU A 109 22.56 9.47 6.28
CA GLU A 109 23.37 8.27 6.40
C GLU A 109 22.74 7.10 5.64
N ASN A 110 21.42 6.89 5.77
CA ASN A 110 20.71 5.83 5.06
C ASN A 110 20.70 6.06 3.54
N LEU A 111 20.47 7.30 3.08
CA LEU A 111 20.55 7.65 1.67
C LEU A 111 21.94 7.33 1.09
N ASN A 112 23.01 7.79 1.74
CA ASN A 112 24.36 7.56 1.26
C ASN A 112 24.78 6.08 1.33
N LYS A 113 24.31 5.35 2.34
CA LYS A 113 24.69 3.95 2.53
C LYS A 113 23.95 2.99 1.61
N TYR A 114 22.66 3.24 1.36
CA TYR A 114 21.80 2.27 0.70
C TYR A 114 21.28 2.72 -0.65
N ALA A 115 21.10 4.01 -0.91
CA ALA A 115 20.53 4.53 -2.16
C ALA A 115 21.58 5.16 -3.11
N ARG A 116 22.79 5.48 -2.62
CA ARG A 116 23.86 6.06 -3.43
C ARG A 116 24.36 5.07 -4.49
N VAL A 117 24.50 5.56 -5.72
CA VAL A 117 25.09 4.86 -6.86
C VAL A 117 26.15 5.76 -7.51
N PRO A 118 27.00 5.26 -8.43
CA PRO A 118 28.10 6.05 -9.01
C PRO A 118 27.66 7.37 -9.66
N CYS A 119 26.49 7.39 -10.30
CA CYS A 119 25.95 8.56 -11.01
C CYS A 119 24.92 9.38 -10.21
N GLY A 120 24.71 9.09 -8.92
CA GLY A 120 23.73 9.81 -8.10
C GLY A 120 23.07 8.93 -7.05
N PHE A 121 21.74 8.92 -7.04
CA PHE A 121 20.92 8.10 -6.15
C PHE A 121 19.90 7.29 -6.96
N ALA A 122 19.56 6.10 -6.48
CA ALA A 122 18.60 5.22 -7.12
C ALA A 122 17.49 4.81 -6.15
N ALA A 123 16.27 4.70 -6.66
CA ALA A 123 15.13 4.18 -5.93
C ALA A 123 15.40 2.77 -5.39
N MET A 124 14.83 2.45 -4.23
CA MET A 124 14.93 1.11 -3.65
C MET A 124 13.78 0.25 -4.18
N LYS A 125 14.09 -0.82 -4.91
CA LYS A 125 13.10 -1.80 -5.37
C LYS A 125 12.52 -2.61 -4.20
N ASP A 126 13.37 -2.96 -3.23
CA ASP A 126 12.95 -3.65 -2.01
C ASP A 126 13.88 -3.30 -0.83
N VAL A 127 13.36 -2.50 0.11
CA VAL A 127 14.05 -2.01 1.32
C VAL A 127 14.54 -3.14 2.25
N ARG A 128 14.03 -4.36 2.13
CA ARG A 128 14.47 -5.52 2.92
C ARG A 128 15.74 -6.14 2.35
N THR A 129 15.87 -6.11 1.03
CA THR A 129 17.00 -6.70 0.31
C THR A 129 18.10 -5.68 0.00
N GLY A 130 17.76 -4.39 -0.02
CA GLY A 130 18.66 -3.34 -0.48
C GLY A 130 18.84 -3.29 -2.00
N SER A 131 17.95 -3.93 -2.77
CA SER A 131 18.02 -3.89 -4.24
C SER A 131 17.53 -2.56 -4.80
N HIS A 132 18.19 -2.10 -5.86
CA HIS A 132 17.86 -0.85 -6.56
C HIS A 132 16.90 -1.06 -7.73
N GLU A 133 16.13 -0.02 -8.02
CA GLU A 133 15.47 0.23 -9.29
C GLU A 133 16.23 1.38 -9.97
N ASP A 134 16.58 1.22 -11.25
CA ASP A 134 17.40 2.19 -12.00
C ASP A 134 16.57 3.42 -12.40
N ARG A 135 16.22 4.21 -11.39
CA ARG A 135 15.33 5.37 -11.48
C ARG A 135 15.64 6.36 -10.35
N MET A 136 15.69 7.64 -10.69
CA MET A 136 15.71 8.75 -9.74
C MET A 136 14.64 9.75 -10.16
N ASP A 137 13.61 9.91 -9.34
CA ASP A 137 12.54 10.85 -9.63
C ASP A 137 12.98 12.31 -9.36
N SER A 138 12.42 13.25 -10.12
CA SER A 138 12.81 14.68 -10.07
C SER A 138 12.55 15.33 -8.70
N PHE A 139 11.51 14.88 -7.99
CA PHE A 139 11.18 15.38 -6.66
C PHE A 139 12.30 15.12 -5.64
N PHE A 140 13.16 14.12 -5.85
CA PHE A 140 14.29 13.88 -4.94
C PHE A 140 15.21 15.11 -4.85
N LEU A 141 15.45 15.76 -6.00
CA LEU A 141 16.24 16.98 -6.08
C LEU A 141 15.46 18.21 -5.60
N ALA A 142 14.19 18.32 -5.99
CA ALA A 142 13.36 19.48 -5.66
C ALA A 142 12.99 19.51 -4.17
N GLU A 143 12.77 18.37 -3.55
CA GLU A 143 12.15 18.26 -2.23
C GLU A 143 13.13 17.70 -1.19
N MET A 144 13.60 16.46 -1.37
CA MET A 144 14.37 15.78 -0.32
C MET A 144 15.64 16.54 0.05
N PHE A 145 16.44 16.93 -0.94
CA PHE A 145 17.63 17.73 -0.66
C PHE A 145 17.33 19.12 -0.14
N LYS A 146 16.22 19.75 -0.57
CA LYS A 146 15.83 21.07 -0.07
C LYS A 146 15.48 21.00 1.42
N TYR A 147 14.63 20.06 1.83
CA TYR A 147 14.25 19.93 3.24
C TYR A 147 15.44 19.53 4.12
N LEU A 148 16.31 18.63 3.64
CA LEU A 148 17.52 18.27 4.38
C LEU A 148 18.51 19.44 4.47
N TYR A 149 18.71 20.20 3.39
CA TYR A 149 19.53 21.41 3.41
C TYR A 149 18.98 22.42 4.42
N LEU A 150 17.68 22.74 4.34
CA LEU A 150 17.03 23.69 5.25
C LEU A 150 17.01 23.24 6.71
N LEU A 151 17.02 21.93 6.97
CA LEU A 151 17.10 21.37 8.32
C LEU A 151 18.46 21.62 8.97
N PHE A 152 19.54 21.64 8.19
CA PHE A 152 20.92 21.78 8.69
C PHE A 152 21.57 23.13 8.42
N ALA A 153 21.00 23.95 7.53
CA ALA A 153 21.51 25.26 7.20
C ALA A 153 21.38 26.20 8.41
N ASP A 154 22.48 26.90 8.71
CA ASP A 154 22.45 28.00 9.67
C ASP A 154 21.75 29.20 9.03
N LYS A 155 21.24 30.14 9.85
CA LYS A 155 20.49 31.30 9.34
C LYS A 155 21.33 32.18 8.42
N GLU A 156 22.64 32.19 8.64
CA GLU A 156 23.63 32.94 7.88
C GLU A 156 23.86 32.36 6.47
N ASP A 157 23.60 31.07 6.27
CA ASP A 157 23.77 30.40 4.97
C ASP A 157 22.56 30.63 4.04
N ILE A 158 21.43 31.05 4.60
CA ILE A 158 20.17 31.25 3.87
C ILE A 158 20.08 32.70 3.40
N ILE A 159 20.17 32.89 2.08
CA ILE A 159 20.25 34.21 1.43
C ILE A 159 18.93 35.02 1.43
N PHE A 160 17.81 34.42 1.81
CA PHE A 160 16.50 35.05 1.89
C PHE A 160 15.72 34.56 3.12
N ASP A 161 14.75 35.32 3.60
CA ASP A 161 13.90 34.87 4.70
C ASP A 161 12.88 33.85 4.18
N ILE A 162 12.92 32.62 4.71
CA ILE A 162 12.00 31.54 4.33
C ILE A 162 10.57 31.86 4.79
N GLU A 163 10.41 32.67 5.85
CA GLU A 163 9.07 33.06 6.32
C GLU A 163 8.31 33.93 5.31
N ASP A 164 8.99 34.54 4.34
CA ASP A 164 8.37 35.34 3.28
C ASP A 164 7.76 34.46 2.15
N TYR A 165 7.84 33.14 2.27
CA TYR A 165 7.42 32.17 1.25
C TYR A 165 6.52 31.06 1.81
N ILE A 166 5.70 30.49 0.93
CA ILE A 166 4.91 29.28 1.16
C ILE A 166 5.48 28.16 0.29
N PHE A 167 5.68 26.98 0.87
CA PHE A 167 6.00 25.79 0.11
C PHE A 167 4.77 25.24 -0.60
N THR A 168 4.89 24.94 -1.89
CA THR A 168 3.96 24.02 -2.56
C THR A 168 4.19 22.59 -2.08
N THR A 169 3.28 21.68 -2.43
CA THR A 169 3.46 20.24 -2.19
C THR A 169 4.68 19.61 -2.89
N GLU A 170 5.30 20.29 -3.87
CA GLU A 170 6.56 19.87 -4.54
C GLU A 170 7.75 20.71 -4.05
N ALA A 171 7.66 21.22 -2.82
CA ALA A 171 8.64 22.08 -2.15
C ALA A 171 9.06 23.36 -2.91
N HIS A 172 8.36 23.81 -3.95
CA HIS A 172 8.61 25.10 -4.60
C HIS A 172 8.19 26.26 -3.70
N LEU A 173 8.99 27.32 -3.68
CA LEU A 173 8.74 28.51 -2.85
C LEU A 173 7.87 29.49 -3.62
N LEU A 174 6.66 29.72 -3.13
CA LEU A 174 5.74 30.74 -3.61
C LEU A 174 5.77 31.95 -2.67
N PRO A 175 6.20 33.11 -3.14
CA PRO A 175 6.30 34.26 -2.28
C PRO A 175 4.96 34.85 -1.83
N LEU A 176 4.88 35.25 -0.56
CA LEU A 176 3.65 35.76 0.06
C LEU A 176 3.11 37.04 -0.61
N TRP A 177 3.99 37.88 -1.16
CA TRP A 177 3.58 39.12 -1.84
C TRP A 177 2.70 38.87 -3.07
N LEU A 178 2.71 37.67 -3.66
CA LEU A 178 1.82 37.33 -4.77
C LEU A 178 0.34 37.51 -4.37
N SER A 179 0.00 37.23 -3.10
CA SER A 179 -1.35 37.40 -2.56
C SER A 179 -1.77 38.87 -2.39
N THR A 180 -0.81 39.80 -2.29
CA THR A 180 -1.05 41.22 -1.98
C THR A 180 -0.93 42.15 -3.19
N THR A 181 -0.53 41.65 -4.35
CA THR A 181 -0.21 42.43 -5.57
C THR A 181 -1.36 43.34 -6.08
N ASN A 182 -2.60 43.13 -5.63
CA ASN A 182 -3.76 43.98 -5.97
C ASN A 182 -4.20 44.95 -4.86
N GLN A 183 -3.55 44.96 -3.69
CA GLN A 183 -3.77 46.02 -2.71
C GLN A 183 -2.77 47.14 -2.97
N SER A 184 -3.25 48.23 -3.57
CA SER A 184 -2.52 49.49 -3.65
C SER A 184 -2.14 49.94 -2.23
N ILE A 185 -0.94 49.62 -1.79
CA ILE A 185 -0.38 50.16 -0.55
C ILE A 185 -0.03 51.61 -0.85
N SER A 186 -0.93 52.52 -0.46
CA SER A 186 -0.58 53.90 -0.17
C SER A 186 0.54 53.86 0.87
N LYS A 187 1.78 54.12 0.43
CA LYS A 187 2.92 54.32 1.33
C LYS A 187 2.62 55.48 2.27
N LYS A 188 2.10 55.19 3.46
CA LYS A 188 2.23 56.10 4.60
C LYS A 188 3.49 55.73 5.34
N ASN A 189 4.52 56.54 5.13
CA ASN A 189 5.68 56.62 6.02
C ASN A 189 5.15 56.79 7.45
N THR A 190 5.31 55.77 8.28
CA THR A 190 5.11 55.92 9.71
C THR A 190 6.22 55.18 10.43
N THR A 191 7.06 55.98 11.07
CA THR A 191 8.06 55.64 12.06
C THR A 191 7.55 54.61 13.07
N SER A 192 8.48 53.70 13.44
CA SER A 192 8.45 52.82 14.60
C SER A 192 7.63 53.39 15.76
N GLU A 193 6.47 52.79 15.99
CA GLU A 193 5.81 52.69 17.29
C GLU A 193 5.00 51.40 17.26
N TYR A 194 5.17 50.56 18.28
CA TYR A 194 4.45 49.32 18.49
C TYR A 194 2.95 49.61 18.61
N THR A 195 2.24 49.66 17.50
CA THR A 195 0.77 49.65 17.50
C THR A 195 0.31 48.26 17.90
N GLU A 196 -0.31 48.18 19.08
CA GLU A 196 -1.16 47.08 19.53
C GLU A 196 -2.05 46.65 18.35
N LEU A 197 -1.83 45.43 17.87
CA LEU A 197 -2.66 44.81 16.85
C LEU A 197 -4.02 44.50 17.48
N ASP A 198 -5.08 44.91 16.80
CA ASP A 198 -6.48 44.64 17.12
C ASP A 198 -6.70 43.13 17.40
N ASP A 199 -6.98 42.77 18.66
CA ASP A 199 -7.14 41.41 19.17
C ASP A 199 -8.27 40.61 18.49
N SER A 200 -9.09 41.24 17.65
CA SER A 200 -10.14 40.58 16.87
C SER A 200 -9.62 39.73 15.69
N ASN A 201 -8.32 39.81 15.38
CA ASN A 201 -7.69 39.02 14.31
C ASN A 201 -7.11 37.68 14.79
N PHE A 202 -7.13 37.41 16.10
CA PHE A 202 -6.61 36.16 16.69
C PHE A 202 -7.45 34.92 16.32
N ASP A 203 -8.71 35.10 15.95
CA ASP A 203 -9.62 34.00 15.55
C ASP A 203 -9.21 33.33 14.23
N TRP A 204 -8.36 33.96 13.42
CA TRP A 204 -7.93 33.49 12.09
C TRP A 204 -6.42 33.23 11.96
N THR A 205 -5.65 33.49 13.01
CA THR A 205 -4.22 33.17 13.05
C THR A 205 -3.98 31.84 13.73
N CYS A 206 -3.11 31.01 13.14
CA CYS A 206 -2.66 29.79 13.80
C CYS A 206 -2.01 30.17 15.14
N PRO A 207 -2.35 29.47 16.23
CA PRO A 207 -1.85 29.82 17.56
C PRO A 207 -0.32 29.77 17.57
N ASN A 208 0.31 30.83 18.08
CA ASN A 208 1.76 30.96 18.12
C ASN A 208 2.37 29.81 18.93
N THR A 209 3.29 29.06 18.31
CA THR A 209 3.99 27.94 18.94
C THR A 209 4.74 28.35 20.20
N GLN A 210 5.25 29.58 20.28
CA GLN A 210 5.93 30.11 21.47
C GLN A 210 4.98 30.34 22.67
N ILE A 211 3.67 30.45 22.43
CA ILE A 211 2.65 30.69 23.46
C ILE A 211 1.97 29.38 23.88
N LEU A 212 1.81 28.44 22.95
CA LEU A 212 1.26 27.11 23.24
C LEU A 212 2.19 26.22 24.07
N PHE A 213 3.50 26.45 24.02
CA PHE A 213 4.51 25.71 24.77
C PHE A 213 5.35 26.69 25.60
N PRO A 214 5.23 26.71 26.94
CA PRO A 214 6.04 27.58 27.77
C PRO A 214 7.49 27.06 27.82
N ASN A 215 8.29 27.29 26.77
CA ASN A 215 9.74 27.03 26.71
C ASN A 215 10.19 25.74 27.43
N ASP A 216 9.41 24.65 27.37
CA ASP A 216 9.75 23.39 28.00
C ASP A 216 10.48 22.53 26.97
N PRO A 217 11.81 22.47 27.00
CA PRO A 217 12.59 21.70 26.02
C PRO A 217 12.31 20.20 26.11
N LEU A 218 11.65 19.72 27.18
CA LEU A 218 11.34 18.31 27.39
C LEU A 218 9.95 17.90 26.88
N TYR A 219 9.12 18.86 26.43
CA TYR A 219 7.75 18.56 25.97
C TYR A 219 7.72 17.53 24.84
N ALA A 220 8.49 17.79 23.78
CA ALA A 220 8.57 16.87 22.64
C ALA A 220 9.18 15.51 23.04
N GLN A 221 10.19 15.52 23.91
CA GLN A 221 10.77 14.29 24.45
C GLN A 221 9.74 13.44 25.21
N SER A 222 8.91 14.06 26.05
CA SER A 222 7.89 13.36 26.86
C SER A 222 6.84 12.63 26.00
N ILE A 223 6.56 13.12 24.80
CA ILE A 223 5.63 12.51 23.84
C ILE A 223 6.31 11.37 23.06
N ARG A 224 7.59 11.53 22.73
CA ARG A 224 8.36 10.53 21.96
C ARG A 224 8.74 9.31 22.79
N GLU A 225 9.07 9.49 24.06
CA GLU A 225 9.55 8.41 24.93
C GLU A 225 8.63 7.18 25.01
N PRO A 226 7.29 7.32 25.19
CA PRO A 226 6.37 6.19 25.18
C PRO A 226 6.35 5.41 23.86
N LEU A 227 6.66 6.09 22.74
CA LEU A 227 6.63 5.51 21.40
C LEU A 227 7.96 4.86 20.99
N LYS A 228 9.02 5.11 21.76
CA LYS A 228 10.34 4.50 21.56
C LYS A 228 10.22 2.97 21.65
N ASN A 229 10.55 2.28 20.55
CA ASN A 229 10.45 0.82 20.38
C ASN A 229 9.03 0.24 20.17
N VAL A 230 8.01 1.04 19.84
CA VAL A 230 6.66 0.51 19.52
C VAL A 230 6.70 -0.50 18.38
N VAL A 231 7.54 -0.25 17.37
CA VAL A 231 7.71 -1.14 16.21
C VAL A 231 8.41 -2.46 16.59
N ASP A 232 9.36 -2.41 17.53
CA ASP A 232 10.09 -3.58 18.02
C ASP A 232 9.25 -4.47 18.95
N LYS A 233 8.31 -3.87 19.69
CA LYS A 233 7.37 -4.61 20.57
C LYS A 233 6.25 -5.31 19.79
N SER A 234 5.85 -4.75 18.66
CA SER A 234 4.75 -5.27 17.83
C SER A 234 5.16 -6.34 16.82
N CYS A 235 6.46 -6.53 16.58
CA CYS A 235 7.00 -7.49 15.63
C CYS A 235 7.95 -8.49 16.32
N PRO A 236 7.69 -9.81 16.25
CA PRO A 236 8.64 -10.81 16.73
C PRO A 236 9.97 -10.69 15.97
N ARG A 237 11.09 -10.59 16.69
CA ARG A 237 12.42 -10.62 16.07
C ARG A 237 12.58 -11.91 15.24
N GLY A 238 12.96 -11.77 13.98
CA GLY A 238 13.62 -12.86 13.26
C GLY A 238 14.96 -13.11 13.95
N ILE A 239 15.09 -14.23 14.65
CA ILE A 239 16.35 -14.62 15.29
C ILE A 239 17.39 -14.85 14.18
N SER A 240 18.42 -14.02 14.16
CA SER A 240 19.68 -14.31 13.48
C SER A 240 20.21 -15.65 13.99
N ARG A 241 20.50 -16.57 13.06
CA ARG A 241 20.98 -17.95 13.26
C ARG A 241 22.35 -18.08 13.97
N VAL A 242 22.53 -17.50 15.15
CA VAL A 242 23.82 -17.60 15.89
C VAL A 242 23.65 -18.12 17.33
N GLU A 243 22.44 -18.26 17.86
CA GLU A 243 22.23 -18.73 19.25
C GLU A 243 21.54 -20.10 19.36
N GLU A 244 21.91 -21.07 18.52
CA GLU A 244 21.35 -22.44 18.58
C GLU A 244 22.17 -23.42 19.47
N SER A 245 23.12 -22.93 20.26
CA SER A 245 23.99 -23.80 21.09
C SER A 245 23.77 -23.72 22.61
N PHE A 246 22.65 -23.15 23.08
CA PHE A 246 22.30 -23.18 24.52
C PHE A 246 20.79 -23.30 24.78
N ARG A 247 20.16 -24.41 24.36
CA ARG A 247 18.95 -24.89 25.07
C ARG A 247 19.00 -26.40 25.27
N SER A 248 19.18 -26.75 26.53
CA SER A 248 19.00 -28.09 27.05
C SER A 248 17.51 -28.44 27.06
N GLY A 249 17.11 -29.48 26.31
CA GLY A 249 16.03 -30.39 26.71
C GLY A 249 14.55 -30.06 26.48
N ALA A 250 14.16 -29.00 25.78
CA ALA A 250 12.75 -28.76 25.42
C ALA A 250 12.48 -29.14 23.95
N LYS A 251 11.52 -30.06 23.71
CA LYS A 251 11.09 -30.46 22.35
C LYS A 251 10.66 -29.23 21.53
N PRO A 252 10.91 -29.20 20.21
CA PRO A 252 10.52 -28.08 19.35
C PRO A 252 8.99 -27.93 19.27
N PRO A 253 8.47 -26.71 19.08
CA PRO A 253 7.03 -26.48 18.94
C PRO A 253 6.47 -27.16 17.68
N LEU A 254 5.19 -27.56 17.74
CA LEU A 254 4.48 -28.18 16.61
C LEU A 254 4.39 -27.18 15.44
N ARG A 255 4.94 -27.54 14.28
CA ARG A 255 4.89 -26.73 13.05
C ARG A 255 3.55 -26.94 12.34
N ALA A 256 3.10 -25.95 11.59
CA ALA A 256 1.83 -26.05 10.84
C ALA A 256 1.85 -27.16 9.78
N ARG A 257 3.01 -27.39 9.15
CA ARG A 257 3.21 -28.47 8.16
C ARG A 257 3.04 -29.88 8.73
N ASP A 258 3.31 -30.04 10.03
CA ASP A 258 3.29 -31.33 10.72
C ASP A 258 1.96 -31.53 11.48
N PHE A 259 1.06 -30.54 11.41
CA PHE A 259 -0.21 -30.58 12.09
C PHE A 259 -1.15 -31.63 11.49
N MET A 260 -1.86 -32.33 12.36
CA MET A 260 -2.87 -33.31 11.97
C MET A 260 -4.09 -33.11 12.86
N ALA A 261 -5.21 -32.69 12.27
CA ALA A 261 -6.45 -32.42 13.00
C ALA A 261 -7.06 -33.68 13.66
N THR A 262 -6.60 -34.87 13.27
CA THR A 262 -7.02 -36.18 13.82
C THR A 262 -6.13 -36.68 14.96
N ASN A 263 -4.98 -36.05 15.22
CA ASN A 263 -4.05 -36.49 16.26
C ASN A 263 -4.39 -35.80 17.60
N PRO A 264 -4.77 -36.54 18.66
CA PRO A 264 -5.14 -35.96 19.95
C PRO A 264 -3.98 -35.21 20.63
N GLU A 265 -2.73 -35.63 20.43
CA GLU A 265 -1.56 -34.94 21.01
C GLU A 265 -1.36 -33.55 20.38
N HIS A 266 -1.62 -33.42 19.07
CA HIS A 266 -1.50 -32.14 18.37
C HIS A 266 -2.58 -31.15 18.81
N LEU A 267 -3.80 -31.64 19.08
CA LEU A 267 -4.89 -30.83 19.61
C LEU A 267 -4.60 -30.33 21.03
N GLU A 268 -3.96 -31.15 21.87
CA GLU A 268 -3.56 -30.75 23.22
C GLU A 268 -2.45 -29.69 23.19
N ILE A 269 -1.48 -29.82 22.29
CA ILE A 269 -0.43 -28.82 22.06
C ILE A 269 -1.04 -27.50 21.55
N LEU A 270 -1.98 -27.54 20.61
CA LEU A 270 -2.68 -26.33 20.14
C LEU A 270 -3.43 -25.62 21.26
N LYS A 271 -4.15 -26.39 22.09
CA LYS A 271 -4.86 -25.85 23.24
C LYS A 271 -3.90 -25.19 24.23
N LYS A 272 -2.73 -25.79 24.48
CA LYS A 272 -1.67 -25.21 25.31
C LYS A 272 -1.11 -23.90 24.71
N MET A 273 -1.03 -23.82 23.39
CA MET A 273 -0.63 -22.62 22.64
C MET A 273 -1.76 -21.58 22.49
N GLY A 274 -2.92 -21.80 23.11
CA GLY A 274 -4.07 -20.89 23.00
C GLY A 274 -4.73 -20.90 21.62
N VAL A 275 -4.54 -21.95 20.81
CA VAL A 275 -5.20 -22.13 19.52
C VAL A 275 -6.34 -23.15 19.67
N SER A 276 -7.55 -22.72 19.32
CA SER A 276 -8.76 -23.54 19.37
C SER A 276 -9.19 -23.94 17.95
N LEU A 277 -9.74 -25.15 17.82
CA LEU A 277 -10.19 -25.70 16.56
C LEU A 277 -11.71 -25.86 16.58
N ILE A 278 -12.40 -25.12 15.71
CA ILE A 278 -13.86 -25.08 15.59
C ILE A 278 -14.25 -25.83 14.32
N HIS A 279 -15.08 -26.86 14.47
CA HIS A 279 -15.65 -27.57 13.33
C HIS A 279 -16.92 -26.85 12.88
N LEU A 280 -16.96 -26.42 11.62
CA LEU A 280 -18.13 -25.81 11.01
C LEU A 280 -19.08 -26.89 10.51
N LYS A 281 -20.38 -26.56 10.41
CA LYS A 281 -21.45 -27.48 9.99
C LYS A 281 -21.29 -28.00 8.56
N ASP A 282 -20.44 -27.37 7.76
CA ASP A 282 -20.13 -27.69 6.37
C ASP A 282 -18.89 -28.59 6.20
N GLY A 283 -18.34 -29.10 7.31
CA GLY A 283 -17.15 -29.95 7.29
C GLY A 283 -15.82 -29.19 7.20
N ARG A 284 -15.85 -27.84 7.19
CA ARG A 284 -14.62 -27.03 7.29
C ARG A 284 -14.15 -26.90 8.73
N VAL A 285 -12.85 -26.65 8.88
CA VAL A 285 -12.20 -26.45 10.16
C VAL A 285 -11.71 -25.01 10.25
N GLN A 286 -12.09 -24.31 11.32
CA GLN A 286 -11.64 -22.96 11.62
C GLN A 286 -10.72 -22.98 12.83
N LEU A 287 -9.52 -22.43 12.68
CA LEU A 287 -8.60 -22.23 13.79
C LEU A 287 -8.75 -20.81 14.33
N VAL A 288 -8.87 -20.66 15.65
CA VAL A 288 -9.02 -19.36 16.32
C VAL A 288 -8.00 -19.27 17.44
N GLN A 289 -7.19 -18.22 17.42
CA GLN A 289 -6.17 -17.96 18.44
C GLN A 289 -6.73 -17.04 19.54
N HIS A 290 -6.55 -17.47 20.78
CA HIS A 290 -6.89 -16.75 21.99
C HIS A 290 -5.64 -16.69 22.88
N ALA A 291 -4.81 -15.66 22.70
CA ALA A 291 -3.55 -15.51 23.43
C ALA A 291 -3.69 -15.63 24.97
N ILE A 292 -4.82 -15.18 25.53
CA ILE A 292 -5.12 -15.21 26.97
C ILE A 292 -5.35 -16.64 27.48
N GLN A 293 -5.73 -17.57 26.60
CA GLN A 293 -6.01 -18.97 26.93
C GLN A 293 -4.76 -19.86 26.81
N ALA A 294 -3.62 -19.33 26.37
CA ALA A 294 -2.37 -20.06 26.30
C ALA A 294 -1.78 -20.32 27.70
N ALA A 295 -1.03 -21.41 27.84
CA ALA A 295 -0.44 -21.82 29.12
C ALA A 295 0.70 -20.89 29.57
N SER A 296 1.35 -20.20 28.64
CA SER A 296 2.41 -19.21 28.91
C SER A 296 2.47 -18.18 27.78
N SER A 297 3.18 -17.07 28.00
CA SER A 297 3.47 -16.08 26.96
C SER A 297 4.23 -16.70 25.78
N ILE A 298 5.14 -17.63 26.06
CA ILE A 298 5.94 -18.35 25.05
C ILE A 298 5.04 -19.29 24.23
N ASP A 299 4.12 -20.01 24.88
CA ASP A 299 3.17 -20.88 24.18
C ASP A 299 2.17 -20.04 23.33
N ALA A 300 1.81 -18.84 23.77
CA ALA A 300 0.97 -17.92 23.00
C ALA A 300 1.68 -17.42 21.72
N GLU A 301 2.99 -17.15 21.80
CA GLU A 301 3.85 -16.81 20.66
C GLU A 301 3.97 -17.97 19.68
N ASP A 302 4.18 -19.20 20.18
CA ASP A 302 4.23 -20.39 19.34
C ASP A 302 2.88 -20.67 18.67
N GLY A 303 1.76 -20.40 19.34
CA GLY A 303 0.41 -20.46 18.76
C GLY A 303 0.17 -19.44 17.64
N LEU A 304 0.71 -18.23 17.77
CA LEU A 304 0.68 -17.23 16.70
C LEU A 304 1.56 -17.64 15.51
N ARG A 305 2.76 -18.19 15.77
CA ARG A 305 3.64 -18.72 14.72
C ARG A 305 2.97 -19.85 13.95
N PHE A 306 2.31 -20.76 14.66
CA PHE A 306 1.53 -21.85 14.07
C PHE A 306 0.43 -21.33 13.12
N MET A 307 -0.35 -20.34 13.56
CA MET A 307 -1.40 -19.72 12.74
C MET A 307 -0.84 -19.02 11.50
N GLN A 308 0.30 -18.33 11.63
CA GLN A 308 0.94 -17.66 10.51
C GLN A 308 1.44 -18.66 9.46
N GLU A 309 2.07 -19.77 9.87
CA GLU A 309 2.47 -20.82 8.94
C GLU A 309 1.26 -21.48 8.27
N MET A 310 0.13 -21.66 8.97
CA MET A 310 -1.12 -22.18 8.37
C MET A 310 -1.69 -21.23 7.30
N ILE A 311 -1.67 -19.92 7.54
CA ILE A 311 -2.10 -18.90 6.57
C ILE A 311 -1.15 -18.88 5.38
N GLU A 312 0.17 -18.95 5.62
CA GLU A 312 1.17 -18.96 4.57
C GLU A 312 1.05 -20.20 3.68
N LEU A 313 0.90 -21.40 4.27
CA LEU A 313 0.64 -22.64 3.54
C LEU A 313 -0.67 -22.57 2.72
N SER A 314 -1.73 -21.98 3.29
CA SER A 314 -2.98 -21.75 2.56
C SER A 314 -2.82 -20.75 1.40
N SER A 315 -1.98 -19.71 1.57
CA SER A 315 -1.75 -18.68 0.55
C SER A 315 -0.78 -19.13 -0.55
N GLN A 316 0.20 -19.97 -0.20
CA GLN A 316 1.12 -20.60 -1.15
C GLN A 316 0.37 -21.62 -1.99
N GLN A 317 -0.54 -22.41 -1.41
CA GLN A 317 -1.48 -23.24 -2.19
C GLN A 317 -2.33 -22.41 -3.16
N GLN A 318 -2.76 -21.19 -2.77
CA GLN A 318 -3.51 -20.30 -3.67
C GLN A 318 -2.64 -19.68 -4.78
N LYS A 319 -1.38 -19.33 -4.50
CA LYS A 319 -0.44 -18.76 -5.49
C LYS A 319 0.12 -19.80 -6.46
N GLU A 320 0.40 -21.02 -6.01
CA GLU A 320 0.83 -22.12 -6.89
C GLU A 320 -0.29 -22.60 -7.82
N GLN A 321 -1.56 -22.25 -7.53
CA GLN A 321 -2.69 -22.65 -8.35
C GLN A 321 -3.04 -21.66 -9.47
N GLN A 322 -2.51 -20.42 -9.54
CA GLN A 322 -2.82 -19.49 -10.64
C GLN A 322 -1.86 -19.65 -11.85
N LEU A 323 -2.16 -20.59 -12.74
CA LEU A 323 -1.74 -20.63 -14.15
C LEU A 323 -1.82 -19.22 -14.79
N PRO A 324 -0.81 -18.83 -15.59
CA PRO A 324 -0.77 -17.53 -16.26
C PRO A 324 -1.96 -17.34 -17.22
N PRO A 325 -2.33 -16.07 -17.51
CA PRO A 325 -3.41 -15.76 -18.45
C PRO A 325 -3.15 -16.36 -19.83
N ARG A 326 -4.23 -16.61 -20.57
CA ARG A 326 -4.24 -17.15 -21.93
C ARG A 326 -4.69 -16.07 -22.92
N ALA A 327 -4.53 -16.33 -24.21
CA ALA A 327 -4.95 -15.40 -25.25
C ALA A 327 -6.01 -16.02 -26.17
N VAL A 328 -6.99 -15.20 -26.55
CA VAL A 328 -7.90 -15.46 -27.67
C VAL A 328 -7.66 -14.39 -28.73
N GLN A 329 -7.23 -14.78 -29.92
CA GLN A 329 -7.01 -13.85 -31.04
C GLN A 329 -8.05 -14.06 -32.14
N ILE A 330 -8.60 -12.99 -32.70
CA ILE A 330 -9.48 -13.07 -33.88
C ILE A 330 -8.61 -13.03 -35.14
N VAL A 331 -8.57 -14.13 -35.89
CA VAL A 331 -7.67 -14.32 -37.03
C VAL A 331 -8.35 -14.15 -38.40
N SER A 332 -9.68 -14.17 -38.45
CA SER A 332 -10.45 -13.89 -39.67
C SER A 332 -10.44 -12.41 -40.05
N HIS A 333 -10.82 -12.11 -41.29
CA HIS A 333 -11.05 -10.74 -41.76
C HIS A 333 -12.12 -10.05 -40.89
N PRO A 334 -12.00 -8.74 -40.59
CA PRO A 334 -10.91 -7.81 -40.94
C PRO A 334 -9.79 -7.74 -39.88
N PHE A 335 -9.83 -8.61 -38.86
CA PHE A 335 -9.00 -8.47 -37.67
C PHE A 335 -7.57 -9.00 -37.87
N PHE A 336 -7.39 -10.09 -38.61
CA PHE A 336 -6.07 -10.64 -38.97
C PHE A 336 -5.08 -10.74 -37.78
N GLY A 337 -5.58 -11.12 -36.60
CA GLY A 337 -4.80 -11.26 -35.37
C GLY A 337 -4.55 -9.97 -34.58
N ARG A 338 -5.03 -8.81 -35.05
CA ARG A 338 -4.87 -7.50 -34.37
C ARG A 338 -5.66 -7.40 -33.05
N VAL A 339 -6.76 -8.13 -32.95
CA VAL A 339 -7.58 -8.19 -31.74
C VAL A 339 -7.15 -9.37 -30.90
N VAL A 340 -6.57 -9.06 -29.73
CA VAL A 340 -6.09 -10.02 -28.74
C VAL A 340 -6.88 -9.79 -27.44
N LEU A 341 -7.51 -10.85 -26.95
CA LEU A 341 -8.35 -10.83 -25.76
C LEU A 341 -7.70 -11.67 -24.66
N THR A 342 -7.55 -11.08 -23.48
CA THR A 342 -6.99 -11.76 -22.31
C THR A 342 -8.02 -12.71 -21.72
N ALA A 343 -7.64 -13.97 -21.51
CA ALA A 343 -8.53 -15.02 -21.06
C ALA A 343 -8.05 -15.77 -19.81
N GLY A 344 -8.99 -16.15 -18.96
CA GLY A 344 -8.74 -17.02 -17.80
C GLY A 344 -8.60 -18.49 -18.22
N PRO A 345 -7.64 -19.25 -17.67
CA PRO A 345 -7.46 -20.66 -18.01
C PRO A 345 -8.47 -21.57 -17.26
N ALA A 346 -8.65 -22.78 -17.78
CA ALA A 346 -9.33 -23.87 -17.08
C ALA A 346 -8.33 -24.84 -16.42
N GLN A 347 -8.71 -25.42 -15.29
CA GLN A 347 -7.94 -26.49 -14.62
C GLN A 347 -8.18 -27.88 -15.23
N PHE A 348 -9.04 -27.97 -16.23
CA PHE A 348 -9.46 -29.19 -16.91
C PHE A 348 -9.42 -28.97 -18.42
N GLY A 349 -9.49 -30.05 -19.19
CA GLY A 349 -9.42 -29.98 -20.64
C GLY A 349 -7.98 -29.96 -21.17
N LEU A 350 -7.85 -29.56 -22.44
CA LEU A 350 -6.55 -29.50 -23.11
C LEU A 350 -5.71 -28.33 -22.57
N ASP A 351 -4.54 -28.64 -22.04
CA ASP A 351 -3.60 -27.63 -21.54
C ASP A 351 -2.86 -26.94 -22.70
N LEU A 352 -3.30 -25.72 -23.02
CA LEU A 352 -2.71 -24.87 -24.07
C LEU A 352 -1.25 -24.46 -23.81
N SER A 353 -0.71 -24.65 -22.60
CA SER A 353 0.74 -24.41 -22.35
C SER A 353 1.63 -25.56 -22.81
N LYS A 354 1.08 -26.78 -22.93
CA LYS A 354 1.82 -27.99 -23.31
C LYS A 354 1.55 -28.42 -24.75
N HIS A 355 0.38 -28.06 -25.29
CA HIS A 355 -0.05 -28.46 -26.63
C HIS A 355 -0.12 -27.26 -27.59
N LYS A 356 0.04 -27.53 -28.90
CA LYS A 356 -0.13 -26.51 -29.94
C LYS A 356 -1.55 -25.93 -29.91
N GLU A 357 -1.63 -24.66 -30.28
CA GLU A 357 -2.84 -23.84 -30.28
C GLU A 357 -4.05 -24.50 -30.94
N THR A 358 -5.24 -24.04 -30.58
CA THR A 358 -6.49 -24.48 -31.19
C THR A 358 -7.09 -23.33 -32.00
N ARG A 359 -7.19 -23.52 -33.31
CA ARG A 359 -7.79 -22.58 -34.26
C ARG A 359 -9.14 -23.12 -34.72
N GLY A 360 -10.16 -22.26 -34.80
CA GLY A 360 -11.46 -22.67 -35.31
C GLY A 360 -12.47 -21.54 -35.41
N PHE A 361 -13.50 -21.77 -36.23
CA PHE A 361 -14.64 -20.86 -36.33
C PHE A 361 -15.46 -20.87 -35.05
N VAL A 362 -16.05 -19.73 -34.71
CA VAL A 362 -16.81 -19.54 -33.49
C VAL A 362 -18.31 -19.76 -33.75
N ALA A 363 -19.00 -20.43 -32.83
CA ALA A 363 -20.45 -20.62 -32.89
C ALA A 363 -21.10 -20.59 -31.51
N SER A 364 -22.25 -19.92 -31.39
CA SER A 364 -22.99 -19.85 -30.12
C SER A 364 -23.76 -21.14 -29.83
N SER A 365 -23.68 -21.62 -28.58
CA SER A 365 -24.47 -22.77 -28.13
C SER A 365 -25.95 -22.41 -27.90
N LYS A 366 -26.83 -23.41 -28.00
CA LYS A 366 -28.22 -23.35 -27.53
C LYS A 366 -28.48 -24.55 -26.61
N PRO A 367 -28.88 -24.36 -25.34
CA PRO A 367 -29.02 -23.07 -24.66
C PRO A 367 -27.67 -22.34 -24.51
N TYR A 368 -27.71 -21.01 -24.47
CA TYR A 368 -26.49 -20.20 -24.40
C TYR A 368 -25.70 -20.44 -23.10
N ASN A 369 -26.39 -20.77 -22.01
CA ASN A 369 -25.73 -21.13 -20.75
C ASN A 369 -25.03 -22.51 -20.77
N GLY A 370 -25.26 -23.37 -21.78
CA GLY A 370 -24.62 -24.69 -21.88
C GLY A 370 -24.86 -25.65 -20.70
N CYS A 371 -25.86 -25.40 -19.85
CA CYS A 371 -26.12 -26.22 -18.64
C CYS A 371 -26.91 -27.50 -18.91
N SER A 372 -27.46 -27.65 -20.11
CA SER A 372 -28.10 -28.90 -20.58
C SER A 372 -27.47 -29.32 -21.90
N GLU A 373 -27.84 -30.51 -22.37
CA GLU A 373 -27.49 -30.94 -23.72
C GLU A 373 -27.86 -29.87 -24.76
N LEU A 374 -26.98 -29.67 -25.73
CA LEU A 374 -27.18 -28.65 -26.76
C LEU A 374 -28.28 -29.09 -27.72
N THR A 375 -29.18 -28.17 -28.03
CA THR A 375 -30.24 -28.35 -29.03
C THR A 375 -29.76 -28.04 -30.45
N ASN A 376 -28.57 -27.45 -30.61
CA ASN A 376 -27.97 -27.11 -31.91
C ASN A 376 -26.57 -27.74 -32.12
N PRO A 377 -26.39 -29.06 -31.94
CA PRO A 377 -25.07 -29.69 -32.07
C PRO A 377 -24.45 -29.49 -33.45
N GLU A 378 -25.26 -29.50 -34.52
CA GLU A 378 -24.80 -29.26 -35.90
C GLU A 378 -24.12 -27.90 -36.10
N ALA A 379 -24.53 -26.87 -35.33
CA ALA A 379 -23.96 -25.54 -35.44
C ALA A 379 -22.59 -25.41 -34.74
N VAL A 380 -22.33 -26.28 -33.75
CA VAL A 380 -21.14 -26.23 -32.88
C VAL A 380 -20.10 -27.29 -33.26
N MET A 381 -20.51 -28.32 -33.99
CA MET A 381 -19.63 -29.40 -34.44
C MET A 381 -18.44 -28.88 -35.25
N GLY A 382 -17.22 -29.23 -34.82
CA GLY A 382 -15.97 -28.78 -35.46
C GLY A 382 -15.60 -27.32 -35.19
N LYS A 383 -16.36 -26.61 -34.34
CA LYS A 383 -16.20 -25.17 -34.05
C LYS A 383 -15.85 -24.92 -32.58
N ILE A 384 -15.46 -23.69 -32.27
CA ILE A 384 -15.25 -23.20 -30.91
C ILE A 384 -16.59 -22.68 -30.37
N ALA A 385 -17.10 -23.33 -29.33
CA ALA A 385 -18.41 -23.01 -28.77
C ALA A 385 -18.34 -21.76 -27.88
N LEU A 386 -19.19 -20.76 -28.13
CA LEU A 386 -19.45 -19.67 -27.18
C LEU A 386 -20.61 -20.03 -26.27
N ILE A 387 -20.33 -19.97 -24.97
CA ILE A 387 -21.30 -20.26 -23.93
C ILE A 387 -21.23 -19.20 -22.84
N GLN A 388 -22.34 -18.93 -22.16
CA GLN A 388 -22.38 -17.97 -21.07
C GLN A 388 -22.12 -18.65 -19.73
N ARG A 389 -21.52 -17.91 -18.81
CA ARG A 389 -21.56 -18.23 -17.39
C ARG A 389 -23.02 -18.35 -16.94
N GLY A 390 -23.27 -19.29 -16.04
CA GLY A 390 -24.62 -19.57 -15.55
C GLY A 390 -24.55 -20.38 -14.25
N GLN A 391 -25.66 -20.99 -13.86
CA GLN A 391 -25.79 -21.65 -12.56
C GLN A 391 -25.14 -23.04 -12.45
N CYS A 392 -24.69 -23.62 -13.56
CA CYS A 392 -23.98 -24.91 -13.60
C CYS A 392 -22.46 -24.76 -13.62
N MET A 393 -21.75 -25.85 -13.28
CA MET A 393 -20.28 -25.87 -13.21
C MET A 393 -19.62 -25.78 -14.60
N PHE A 394 -18.42 -25.20 -14.69
CA PHE A 394 -17.73 -25.02 -15.98
C PHE A 394 -17.36 -26.35 -16.65
N ALA A 395 -16.93 -27.36 -15.88
CA ALA A 395 -16.62 -28.69 -16.41
C ALA A 395 -17.85 -29.39 -17.02
N GLU A 396 -19.03 -29.18 -16.45
CA GLU A 396 -20.29 -29.69 -17.01
C GLU A 396 -20.60 -29.07 -18.38
N LYS A 397 -20.45 -27.76 -18.49
CA LYS A 397 -20.60 -27.04 -19.77
C LYS A 397 -19.63 -27.58 -20.83
N ALA A 398 -18.37 -27.79 -20.43
CA ALA A 398 -17.33 -28.33 -21.32
C ALA A 398 -17.68 -29.72 -21.84
N ARG A 399 -18.23 -30.61 -21.00
CA ARG A 399 -18.71 -31.93 -21.44
C ARG A 399 -19.87 -31.80 -22.44
N ASN A 400 -20.82 -30.91 -22.19
CA ASN A 400 -21.97 -30.72 -23.07
C ASN A 400 -21.54 -30.27 -24.48
N ILE A 401 -20.64 -29.28 -24.58
CA ILE A 401 -20.14 -28.82 -25.88
C ILE A 401 -19.22 -29.85 -26.55
N GLN A 402 -18.43 -30.59 -25.77
CA GLN A 402 -17.60 -31.67 -26.30
C GLN A 402 -18.46 -32.79 -26.89
N ASN A 403 -19.53 -33.18 -26.21
CA ASN A 403 -20.49 -34.18 -26.70
C ASN A 403 -21.23 -33.70 -27.97
N ALA A 404 -21.40 -32.38 -28.13
CA ALA A 404 -21.91 -31.78 -29.36
C ALA A 404 -20.86 -31.70 -30.49
N GLY A 405 -19.61 -32.10 -30.25
CA GLY A 405 -18.54 -32.14 -31.25
C GLY A 405 -17.75 -30.83 -31.36
N ALA A 406 -17.82 -29.92 -30.38
CA ALA A 406 -16.96 -28.75 -30.35
C ALA A 406 -15.48 -29.13 -30.28
N ILE A 407 -14.60 -28.31 -30.85
CA ILE A 407 -13.14 -28.50 -30.77
C ILE A 407 -12.49 -27.64 -29.68
N GLY A 408 -13.26 -26.74 -29.05
CA GLY A 408 -12.85 -25.84 -27.97
C GLY A 408 -14.05 -25.06 -27.45
N GLY A 409 -13.91 -24.38 -26.32
CA GLY A 409 -14.97 -23.55 -25.76
C GLY A 409 -14.48 -22.28 -25.08
N ILE A 410 -15.28 -21.21 -25.22
CA ILE A 410 -15.08 -19.93 -24.56
C ILE A 410 -16.31 -19.64 -23.71
N VAL A 411 -16.10 -19.44 -22.41
CA VAL A 411 -17.15 -19.05 -21.46
C VAL A 411 -17.11 -17.54 -21.28
N ILE A 412 -18.21 -16.86 -21.58
CA ILE A 412 -18.35 -15.42 -21.41
C ILE A 412 -19.08 -15.13 -20.08
N ASP A 413 -18.51 -14.23 -19.28
CA ASP A 413 -19.10 -13.78 -18.02
C ASP A 413 -20.47 -13.13 -18.22
N ASP A 414 -21.39 -13.38 -17.29
CA ASP A 414 -22.75 -12.81 -17.29
C ASP A 414 -22.85 -11.48 -16.53
N ASN A 415 -21.79 -11.09 -15.82
CA ASN A 415 -21.72 -9.81 -15.12
C ASN A 415 -21.36 -8.66 -16.08
N GLU A 416 -22.33 -7.81 -16.40
CA GLU A 416 -22.13 -6.68 -17.31
C GLU A 416 -21.05 -5.72 -16.79
N GLY A 417 -20.12 -5.35 -17.67
CA GLY A 417 -19.03 -4.43 -17.37
C GLY A 417 -17.78 -5.07 -16.75
N SER A 418 -17.77 -6.38 -16.49
CA SER A 418 -16.55 -7.09 -16.07
C SER A 418 -15.48 -7.05 -17.17
N SER A 419 -14.22 -6.90 -16.77
CA SER A 419 -13.06 -6.83 -17.66
C SER A 419 -11.77 -7.24 -16.97
N SER A 420 -10.82 -7.79 -17.73
CA SER A 420 -9.50 -8.17 -17.21
C SER A 420 -8.68 -6.99 -16.69
N ASP A 421 -9.01 -5.76 -17.08
CA ASP A 421 -8.33 -4.55 -16.62
C ASP A 421 -8.79 -4.12 -15.22
N THR A 422 -9.98 -4.55 -14.82
CA THR A 422 -10.66 -4.10 -13.58
C THR A 422 -10.77 -5.17 -12.51
N ALA A 423 -10.60 -6.44 -12.88
CA ALA A 423 -10.74 -7.57 -11.98
C ALA A 423 -9.64 -8.62 -12.26
N PRO A 424 -9.09 -9.27 -11.21
CA PRO A 424 -8.11 -10.32 -11.38
C PRO A 424 -8.73 -11.52 -12.10
N LEU A 425 -7.97 -12.12 -13.01
CA LEU A 425 -8.37 -13.36 -13.68
C LEU A 425 -8.43 -14.50 -12.66
N PHE A 426 -9.48 -15.30 -12.76
CA PHE A 426 -9.64 -16.52 -12.00
C PHE A 426 -9.61 -17.72 -12.94
N GLN A 427 -9.42 -18.89 -12.34
CA GLN A 427 -9.42 -20.13 -13.09
C GLN A 427 -10.75 -20.83 -13.00
N MET A 428 -11.18 -21.42 -14.11
CA MET A 428 -12.34 -22.28 -14.10
C MET A 428 -11.98 -23.60 -13.42
N ALA A 429 -12.52 -23.81 -12.23
CA ALA A 429 -12.39 -25.05 -11.46
C ALA A 429 -13.30 -26.15 -12.03
N GLY A 430 -12.89 -27.40 -11.83
CA GLY A 430 -13.69 -28.58 -12.16
C GLY A 430 -14.95 -28.71 -11.30
N ASP A 431 -15.73 -29.77 -11.55
CA ASP A 431 -16.98 -30.06 -10.83
C ASP A 431 -16.80 -31.04 -9.65
N GLY A 432 -15.56 -31.26 -9.21
CA GLY A 432 -15.22 -32.20 -8.13
C GLY A 432 -15.27 -33.68 -8.53
N LYS A 433 -15.60 -33.99 -9.79
CA LYS A 433 -15.44 -35.31 -10.41
C LYS A 433 -14.11 -35.40 -11.14
N ASP A 434 -13.77 -36.60 -11.59
CA ASP A 434 -12.69 -36.76 -12.57
C ASP A 434 -13.02 -35.94 -13.83
N THR A 435 -12.03 -35.21 -14.34
CA THR A 435 -12.15 -34.33 -15.51
C THR A 435 -11.28 -34.77 -16.67
N ASP A 436 -10.63 -35.94 -16.55
CA ASP A 436 -9.84 -36.56 -17.61
C ASP A 436 -10.68 -36.86 -18.87
N ASP A 437 -12.00 -36.89 -18.78
CA ASP A 437 -12.90 -37.06 -19.92
C ASP A 437 -12.99 -35.81 -20.82
N ILE A 438 -12.64 -34.63 -20.31
CA ILE A 438 -12.64 -33.38 -21.07
C ILE A 438 -11.31 -33.24 -21.80
N LYS A 439 -11.34 -33.24 -23.14
CA LYS A 439 -10.19 -33.23 -24.04
C LYS A 439 -10.07 -31.97 -24.89
N ILE A 440 -11.06 -31.08 -24.84
CA ILE A 440 -11.05 -29.80 -25.55
C ILE A 440 -10.50 -28.68 -24.65
N PRO A 441 -9.85 -27.64 -25.21
CA PRO A 441 -9.42 -26.47 -24.45
C PRO A 441 -10.62 -25.59 -24.07
N MET A 442 -10.55 -25.03 -22.87
CA MET A 442 -11.59 -24.15 -22.31
C MET A 442 -10.98 -22.87 -21.78
N LEU A 443 -11.53 -21.73 -22.19
CA LEU A 443 -11.09 -20.40 -21.77
C LEU A 443 -12.25 -19.57 -21.24
N PHE A 444 -11.95 -18.62 -20.36
CA PHE A 444 -12.92 -17.68 -19.78
C PHE A 444 -12.63 -16.26 -20.26
N LEU A 445 -13.67 -15.55 -20.72
CA LEU A 445 -13.61 -14.13 -21.02
C LEU A 445 -14.58 -13.37 -20.13
N PHE A 446 -14.15 -12.22 -19.65
CA PHE A 446 -15.04 -11.26 -19.01
C PHE A 446 -16.00 -10.63 -20.05
N SER A 447 -17.02 -9.92 -19.56
CA SER A 447 -18.13 -9.45 -20.38
C SER A 447 -17.67 -8.48 -21.49
N LYS A 448 -16.75 -7.55 -21.20
CA LYS A 448 -16.23 -6.58 -22.19
C LYS A 448 -15.41 -7.25 -23.30
N GLU A 449 -14.57 -8.22 -22.96
CA GLU A 449 -13.75 -8.93 -23.93
C GLU A 449 -14.62 -9.91 -24.74
N GLY A 450 -15.60 -10.55 -24.10
CA GLY A 450 -16.57 -11.41 -24.76
C GLY A 450 -17.48 -10.69 -25.74
N SER A 451 -17.87 -9.43 -25.46
CA SER A 451 -18.71 -8.64 -26.37
C SER A 451 -18.03 -8.38 -27.72
N ILE A 452 -16.70 -8.24 -27.74
CA ILE A 452 -15.94 -8.03 -28.97
C ILE A 452 -16.12 -9.23 -29.94
N ILE A 453 -16.08 -10.46 -29.42
CA ILE A 453 -16.33 -11.66 -30.24
C ILE A 453 -17.81 -11.73 -30.67
N LEU A 454 -18.73 -11.41 -29.77
CA LEU A 454 -20.17 -11.43 -30.08
C LEU A 454 -20.55 -10.41 -31.16
N ASP A 455 -19.96 -9.22 -31.13
CA ASP A 455 -20.18 -8.19 -32.13
C ASP A 455 -19.53 -8.59 -33.46
N ALA A 456 -18.33 -9.18 -33.44
CA ALA A 456 -17.71 -9.72 -34.65
C ALA A 456 -18.59 -10.78 -35.34
N ILE A 457 -19.24 -11.68 -34.60
CA ILE A 457 -20.12 -12.73 -35.19
C ILE A 457 -21.43 -12.15 -35.74
N ARG A 458 -21.87 -10.98 -35.24
CA ARG A 458 -23.05 -10.29 -35.78
C ARG A 458 -22.73 -9.55 -37.08
N GLU A 459 -21.52 -9.04 -37.19
CA GLU A 459 -21.08 -8.23 -38.33
C GLU A 459 -20.51 -9.07 -39.47
N TYR A 460 -19.83 -10.18 -39.16
CA TYR A 460 -19.15 -11.05 -40.12
C TYR A 460 -19.72 -12.48 -40.08
N GLU A 461 -19.94 -13.09 -41.25
CA GLU A 461 -20.56 -14.42 -41.37
C GLU A 461 -19.69 -15.55 -40.77
N GLU A 462 -18.37 -15.44 -40.88
CA GLU A 462 -17.43 -16.46 -40.40
C GLU A 462 -16.29 -15.83 -39.57
N VAL A 463 -16.43 -15.88 -38.24
CA VAL A 463 -15.39 -15.42 -37.31
C VAL A 463 -14.55 -16.60 -36.86
N GLU A 464 -13.24 -16.51 -37.09
CA GLU A 464 -12.26 -17.52 -36.70
C GLU A 464 -11.37 -17.00 -35.58
N VAL A 465 -11.17 -17.81 -34.54
CA VAL A 465 -10.32 -17.46 -33.39
C VAL A 465 -9.22 -18.48 -33.15
N LEU A 466 -8.14 -18.01 -32.55
CA LEU A 466 -7.01 -18.80 -32.09
C LEU A 466 -6.96 -18.77 -30.56
N LEU A 467 -7.02 -19.96 -29.94
CA LEU A 467 -6.83 -20.16 -28.50
C LEU A 467 -5.39 -20.59 -28.25
N SER A 468 -4.64 -19.80 -27.47
CA SER A 468 -3.20 -19.99 -27.29
C SER A 468 -2.70 -19.71 -25.87
N ASP A 469 -1.50 -20.19 -25.57
CA ASP A 469 -0.78 -19.85 -24.33
C ASP A 469 -0.50 -18.35 -24.23
N LYS A 470 -0.08 -17.74 -25.35
CA LYS A 470 0.23 -16.32 -25.51
C LYS A 470 -0.18 -15.82 -26.89
N ALA A 471 -0.37 -14.51 -27.02
CA ALA A 471 -0.63 -13.88 -28.31
C ALA A 471 0.53 -14.15 -29.28
N LYS A 472 0.20 -14.43 -30.54
CA LYS A 472 1.17 -14.63 -31.61
C LYS A 472 1.44 -13.36 -32.41
N ASP A 473 2.70 -13.26 -32.85
CA ASP A 473 3.17 -12.29 -33.83
C ASP A 473 2.64 -12.61 -35.24
N ARG A 474 2.51 -11.57 -36.08
CA ARG A 474 1.89 -11.64 -37.41
C ARG A 474 2.70 -12.51 -38.39
N ASP A 475 2.04 -13.39 -39.13
CA ASP A 475 2.61 -14.03 -40.33
C ASP A 475 2.56 -13.03 -41.51
N PRO A 476 3.70 -12.72 -42.17
CA PRO A 476 3.76 -11.75 -43.26
C PRO A 476 3.14 -12.22 -44.59
N GLU A 477 2.66 -13.47 -44.69
CA GLU A 477 2.12 -14.03 -45.94
C GLU A 477 0.67 -13.64 -46.25
N MET A 478 -0.09 -13.11 -45.28
CA MET A 478 -1.50 -12.75 -45.45
C MET A 478 -1.77 -11.34 -46.01
N GLU A 479 -0.73 -10.55 -46.32
CA GLU A 479 -0.90 -9.20 -46.92
C GLU A 479 -1.11 -9.23 -48.45
N ASN A 480 -1.12 -10.39 -49.11
CA ASN A 480 -1.15 -10.49 -50.58
C ASN A 480 -2.50 -10.89 -51.23
N GLU A 481 -3.61 -10.95 -50.49
CA GLU A 481 -4.93 -11.31 -51.07
C GLU A 481 -5.93 -10.13 -51.16
N GLU A 482 -5.45 -8.88 -51.19
CA GLU A 482 -6.29 -7.73 -51.54
C GLU A 482 -5.90 -7.19 -52.93
N GLN A 483 -6.64 -7.61 -53.98
CA GLN A 483 -7.20 -6.74 -55.05
C GLN A 483 -7.76 -7.55 -56.24
N PRO A 484 -8.98 -7.25 -56.75
CA PRO A 484 -9.39 -7.61 -58.09
C PRO A 484 -8.89 -6.58 -59.13
N SER A 485 -8.48 -7.11 -60.29
CA SER A 485 -7.96 -6.46 -61.49
C SER A 485 -8.66 -5.17 -61.95
N SER A 486 -7.87 -4.14 -62.25
CA SER A 486 -8.13 -3.25 -63.39
C SER A 486 -6.82 -2.73 -63.99
N GLU A 487 -6.78 -2.70 -65.32
CA GLU A 487 -5.60 -2.52 -66.18
C GLU A 487 -5.09 -1.07 -66.25
N ASN A 488 -3.77 -0.98 -66.51
CA ASN A 488 -3.02 0.05 -67.25
C ASN A 488 -3.24 1.54 -66.90
N ASP A 489 -2.23 2.18 -66.32
CA ASP A 489 -1.31 2.96 -67.17
C ASP A 489 0.01 3.31 -66.48
N SER A 490 0.96 3.70 -67.32
CA SER A 490 2.40 3.63 -67.12
C SER A 490 3.02 4.90 -66.52
N GLN A 491 4.17 4.71 -65.88
CA GLN A 491 5.31 5.64 -65.71
C GLN A 491 5.46 6.48 -64.42
N ASN A 492 6.54 6.10 -63.73
CA ASN A 492 7.61 6.92 -63.15
C ASN A 492 7.45 7.66 -61.81
N GLN A 493 8.27 7.15 -60.89
CA GLN A 493 9.22 7.86 -59.99
C GLN A 493 8.77 8.24 -58.58
N SER A 494 9.39 7.48 -57.65
CA SER A 494 9.95 7.87 -56.35
C SER A 494 9.03 8.42 -55.27
N ALA A 495 8.68 7.48 -54.38
CA ALA A 495 8.69 7.50 -52.92
C ALA A 495 8.77 8.85 -52.17
N GLU A 496 7.78 8.93 -51.28
CA GLU A 496 7.47 9.92 -50.27
C GLU A 496 8.45 9.94 -49.09
N GLN A 497 8.49 11.08 -48.40
CA GLN A 497 8.58 11.14 -46.94
C GLN A 497 7.74 12.34 -46.46
N ILE A 498 6.55 12.09 -45.92
CA ILE A 498 5.84 13.05 -45.06
C ILE A 498 5.36 12.33 -43.80
N ILE A 499 5.64 13.04 -42.71
CA ILE A 499 5.51 12.75 -41.28
C ILE A 499 4.03 12.76 -40.84
N SER A 500 3.65 11.83 -39.97
CA SER A 500 2.42 11.92 -39.15
C SER A 500 2.72 12.67 -37.85
N ILE A 501 2.13 13.86 -37.70
CA ILE A 501 1.98 14.58 -36.44
C ILE A 501 0.59 14.29 -35.89
N SER A 502 0.52 13.84 -34.65
CA SER A 502 -0.71 13.71 -33.86
C SER A 502 -1.05 15.08 -33.26
N GLN A 503 -2.25 15.60 -33.52
CA GLN A 503 -2.85 16.69 -32.74
C GLN A 503 -4.21 16.25 -32.20
N ALA A 504 -4.36 16.42 -30.89
CA ALA A 504 -5.59 16.34 -30.13
C ALA A 504 -6.48 17.56 -30.43
N VAL A 505 -7.80 17.40 -30.32
CA VAL A 505 -8.77 18.50 -30.37
C VAL A 505 -9.79 18.34 -29.24
N ASP A 506 -9.82 19.35 -28.37
CA ASP A 506 -10.86 19.68 -27.40
C ASP A 506 -12.14 20.20 -28.08
N LEU A 507 -13.31 19.94 -27.50
CA LEU A 507 -14.53 20.73 -27.73
C LEU A 507 -15.37 20.86 -26.45
N VAL A 508 -15.84 22.09 -26.20
CA VAL A 508 -16.62 22.55 -25.03
C VAL A 508 -17.90 23.26 -25.49
N ASP A 509 -18.96 23.06 -24.69
CA ASP A 509 -20.21 23.82 -24.41
C ASP A 509 -21.38 24.00 -25.39
N GLN A 510 -22.59 23.76 -24.84
CA GLN A 510 -23.81 24.58 -24.99
C GLN A 510 -24.84 24.35 -23.84
N GLU A 511 -25.47 25.44 -23.37
CA GLU A 511 -26.37 25.59 -22.19
C GLU A 511 -27.90 25.55 -22.47
N SER A 512 -28.66 25.07 -21.45
CA SER A 512 -30.01 25.49 -20.92
C SER A 512 -31.31 25.29 -21.76
N PRO A 513 -32.58 25.36 -21.23
CA PRO A 513 -33.04 25.91 -19.92
C PRO A 513 -34.21 25.19 -19.14
N GLU A 514 -34.43 25.68 -17.90
CA GLU A 514 -35.64 25.83 -17.02
C GLU A 514 -36.82 24.82 -16.95
N GLU A 515 -37.21 24.41 -15.72
CA GLU A 515 -38.56 24.66 -15.17
C GLU A 515 -38.69 24.43 -13.63
N SER A 516 -39.63 25.15 -13.03
CA SER A 516 -39.91 25.36 -11.60
C SER A 516 -41.19 24.66 -11.10
N SER A 517 -41.29 24.29 -9.82
CA SER A 517 -42.55 24.48 -9.02
C SER A 517 -42.43 24.17 -7.52
N LEU A 518 -43.05 25.03 -6.71
CA LEU A 518 -43.33 24.95 -5.26
C LEU A 518 -44.51 24.01 -4.92
N ASN A 519 -44.56 23.51 -3.65
CA ASN A 519 -45.71 23.51 -2.70
C ASN A 519 -45.44 22.53 -1.53
N SER A 520 -45.24 22.96 -0.27
CA SER A 520 -46.21 23.29 0.82
C SER A 520 -46.95 22.09 1.47
N HIS A 521 -46.57 21.81 2.74
CA HIS A 521 -47.25 21.23 3.95
C HIS A 521 -48.80 21.11 4.01
N PRO A 522 -49.46 20.55 5.08
CA PRO A 522 -49.12 19.58 6.16
C PRO A 522 -50.30 18.58 6.50
N GLU A 523 -50.35 18.05 7.75
CA GLU A 523 -51.43 17.33 8.50
C GLU A 523 -51.38 15.79 8.48
N SER A 524 -50.99 15.11 9.58
CA SER A 524 -51.63 14.88 10.90
C SER A 524 -52.85 13.96 10.87
N LEU A 525 -52.76 12.82 11.58
CA LEU A 525 -53.77 12.24 12.50
C LEU A 525 -53.43 10.77 12.85
N SER A 526 -53.14 10.53 14.13
CA SER A 526 -53.40 9.27 14.86
C SER A 526 -54.91 9.23 15.24
N PRO A 527 -55.55 8.15 15.79
CA PRO A 527 -55.19 7.52 17.08
C PRO A 527 -55.63 6.05 17.36
N ALA A 528 -55.34 5.59 18.59
CA ALA A 528 -56.09 4.64 19.46
C ALA A 528 -56.03 3.11 19.15
N ASP A 529 -55.97 2.15 20.09
CA ASP A 529 -56.12 2.07 21.56
C ASP A 529 -55.52 0.72 22.08
N SER A 530 -54.79 0.68 23.22
CA SER A 530 -55.14 0.13 24.56
C SER A 530 -54.85 -1.39 24.75
N ASP A 531 -54.42 -1.98 25.88
CA ASP A 531 -54.46 -1.65 27.31
C ASP A 531 -53.52 -2.53 28.20
N ASN A 532 -53.35 -2.06 29.45
CA ASN A 532 -52.94 -2.74 30.72
C ASN A 532 -51.44 -2.85 31.09
N ALA A 533 -50.98 -2.63 32.33
CA ALA A 533 -51.47 -1.97 33.55
C ALA A 533 -50.33 -1.98 34.60
N ALA A 534 -50.49 -1.16 35.65
CA ALA A 534 -49.84 -1.19 36.97
C ALA A 534 -48.59 -0.31 37.21
N SER A 535 -48.88 0.78 37.93
CA SER A 535 -48.09 1.83 38.55
C SER A 535 -47.56 1.48 39.94
N LEU A 536 -46.42 2.09 40.35
CA LEU A 536 -46.28 3.02 41.50
C LEU A 536 -44.82 3.12 41.99
N SER A 537 -44.33 4.36 41.98
CA SER A 537 -43.19 4.96 42.70
C SER A 537 -43.52 5.12 44.23
N PRO A 538 -42.74 5.73 45.15
CA PRO A 538 -41.60 6.66 44.98
C PRO A 538 -40.46 6.65 46.06
N SER A 539 -39.50 7.55 45.83
CA SER A 539 -38.49 8.25 46.68
C SER A 539 -38.57 8.27 48.22
N GLU A 540 -37.41 8.31 48.92
CA GLU A 540 -36.82 9.50 49.60
C GLU A 540 -35.73 9.19 50.68
N GLN A 541 -34.66 10.02 50.64
CA GLN A 541 -33.94 10.72 51.74
C GLN A 541 -33.17 10.01 52.91
N THR A 542 -31.88 10.41 53.00
CA THR A 542 -31.06 10.85 54.18
C THR A 542 -30.70 9.91 55.34
N SER A 543 -29.39 9.75 55.62
CA SER A 543 -28.65 10.26 56.82
C SER A 543 -27.39 9.43 57.20
N ASN A 544 -26.29 10.12 57.56
CA ASN A 544 -25.07 9.60 58.23
C ASN A 544 -25.35 9.27 59.72
N PRO A 545 -24.49 8.48 60.42
CA PRO A 545 -23.39 9.07 61.24
C PRO A 545 -22.08 8.24 61.42
N THR A 546 -21.06 9.04 61.79
CA THR A 546 -19.75 8.93 62.52
C THR A 546 -19.23 7.67 63.28
N GLU A 547 -17.88 7.60 63.24
CA GLU A 547 -16.84 7.26 64.27
C GLU A 547 -16.75 5.89 64.98
N ASP A 548 -15.54 5.27 64.94
CA ASP A 548 -14.71 5.03 66.16
C ASP A 548 -13.23 4.64 65.85
N ARG A 549 -12.31 5.15 66.70
CA ARG A 549 -10.84 4.89 66.83
C ARG A 549 -10.60 3.64 67.70
N GLU A 550 -9.45 2.94 67.73
CA GLU A 550 -8.17 3.24 68.44
C GLU A 550 -7.18 2.05 68.23
N THR A 551 -5.97 2.27 67.70
CA THR A 551 -4.61 2.19 68.33
C THR A 551 -4.13 0.89 69.00
N THR A 552 -2.97 0.38 68.55
CA THR A 552 -1.85 -0.04 69.42
C THR A 552 -0.50 0.13 68.69
N SER A 553 0.48 0.65 69.43
CA SER A 553 1.85 1.03 69.08
C SER A 553 2.89 0.00 69.58
N LEU A 554 4.19 0.34 69.40
CA LEU A 554 5.45 -0.15 69.99
C LEU A 554 6.41 -0.71 68.91
N ASP A 555 7.69 -0.36 68.76
CA ASP A 555 8.56 0.71 69.27
C ASP A 555 9.96 0.55 68.60
N GLY A 556 10.73 1.65 68.50
CA GLY A 556 12.20 1.68 68.39
C GLY A 556 12.79 2.05 67.01
N GLU A 557 12.99 3.32 66.63
CA GLU A 557 14.11 4.26 66.97
C GLU A 557 15.53 3.74 66.61
N CYS A 558 16.48 4.51 66.06
CA CYS A 558 16.56 5.89 65.57
C CYS A 558 17.94 6.13 64.87
N THR A 559 18.01 7.21 64.07
CA THR A 559 19.17 8.13 63.82
C THR A 559 20.44 7.62 63.10
N ASP A 560 21.19 8.42 62.33
CA ASP A 560 21.01 9.65 61.55
C ASP A 560 22.38 9.97 60.87
N LEU A 561 22.32 10.73 59.76
CA LEU A 561 23.29 11.75 59.30
C LEU A 561 24.72 11.40 58.78
N ASP A 562 24.89 11.77 57.50
CA ASP A 562 25.91 12.67 56.94
C ASP A 562 27.37 12.26 56.61
N ASN A 563 27.67 12.53 55.33
CA ASN A 563 28.84 13.25 54.76
C ASN A 563 30.20 12.58 54.48
N GLN A 564 30.62 12.85 53.23
CA GLN A 564 31.96 13.19 52.71
C GLN A 564 32.99 12.09 52.38
N LEU A 565 33.23 11.98 51.05
CA LEU A 565 34.46 12.27 50.29
C LEU A 565 35.84 11.73 50.76
N GLN A 566 36.61 11.36 49.72
CA GLN A 566 38.09 11.28 49.61
C GLN A 566 38.76 10.10 50.32
N GLU A 567 39.82 9.45 49.85
CA GLU A 567 40.64 9.42 48.62
C GLU A 567 41.68 8.27 48.89
N GLN A 568 42.58 7.99 47.94
CA GLN A 568 43.81 7.16 48.05
C GLN A 568 43.63 5.65 47.78
N SER A 569 44.05 5.13 46.61
CA SER A 569 45.43 4.84 46.14
C SER A 569 45.99 3.59 46.86
N GLU A 570 46.61 2.58 46.25
CA GLU A 570 47.64 2.57 45.20
C GLU A 570 47.89 1.08 44.77
N THR A 571 48.09 0.84 43.46
CA THR A 571 49.15 0.00 42.79
C THR A 571 49.39 -1.49 43.21
N GLU A 572 49.70 -2.50 42.37
CA GLU A 572 50.54 -2.64 41.16
C GLU A 572 50.19 -3.90 40.31
N GLU A 573 50.50 -3.84 39.00
CA GLU A 573 51.13 -4.86 38.11
C GLU A 573 50.46 -6.26 37.88
N ASP A 574 50.40 -6.88 36.69
CA ASP A 574 50.94 -6.62 35.34
C ASP A 574 50.24 -7.57 34.32
N SER A 575 50.52 -7.39 33.02
CA SER A 575 50.38 -8.31 31.87
C SER A 575 49.34 -7.98 30.77
N ASN A 576 49.88 -7.30 29.74
CA ASN A 576 49.39 -7.20 28.36
C ASN A 576 49.53 -8.54 27.59
N PRO A 577 48.78 -8.74 26.49
CA PRO A 577 49.39 -8.50 25.18
C PRO A 577 48.53 -7.75 24.14
N ASN A 578 49.22 -6.90 23.38
CA ASN A 578 48.81 -6.13 22.20
C ASN A 578 48.28 -6.97 21.03
N VAL A 579 47.22 -6.49 20.36
CA VAL A 579 47.08 -6.47 18.88
C VAL A 579 46.33 -5.19 18.48
N SER A 580 47.02 -4.23 17.84
CA SER A 580 46.47 -2.93 17.45
C SER A 580 45.70 -2.96 16.12
N TRP A 581 44.54 -2.32 16.11
CA TRP A 581 43.78 -1.94 14.92
C TRP A 581 44.48 -0.86 14.08
N GLY A 582 44.50 -1.04 12.76
CA GLY A 582 44.81 0.03 11.80
C GLY A 582 43.55 0.47 11.06
N LYS A 583 42.86 1.52 11.54
CA LYS A 583 41.88 2.29 10.75
C LYS A 583 42.66 3.28 9.88
N LYS A 584 42.64 3.12 8.56
CA LYS A 584 42.98 4.21 7.64
C LYS A 584 41.76 5.13 7.54
N VAL A 585 41.77 6.20 8.33
CA VAL A 585 40.90 7.37 8.10
C VAL A 585 41.62 8.21 7.05
N GLN A 586 40.97 8.50 5.92
CA GLN A 586 41.53 9.45 4.97
C GLN A 586 41.46 10.86 5.55
N PRO A 587 42.52 11.69 5.42
CA PRO A 587 42.50 13.07 5.89
C PRO A 587 41.41 13.88 5.18
N ILE A 588 40.72 14.76 5.90
CA ILE A 588 39.72 15.70 5.36
C ILE A 588 40.27 16.52 4.18
N ASP A 589 41.56 16.81 4.18
CA ASP A 589 42.25 17.52 3.10
C ASP A 589 42.24 16.74 1.77
N SER A 590 42.14 15.40 1.82
CA SER A 590 42.02 14.55 0.62
C SER A 590 40.60 14.60 0.05
N ILE A 591 39.59 14.72 0.90
CA ILE A 591 38.19 14.83 0.47
C ILE A 591 37.92 16.21 -0.13
N LEU A 592 38.50 17.26 0.47
CA LEU A 592 38.41 18.62 -0.06
C LEU A 592 39.18 18.79 -1.39
N ALA A 593 40.26 18.03 -1.60
CA ALA A 593 40.98 18.03 -2.88
C ALA A 593 40.14 17.40 -4.00
N ASP A 594 39.52 16.24 -3.75
CA ASP A 594 38.63 15.58 -4.72
C ASP A 594 37.42 16.47 -5.09
N TRP A 595 36.85 17.19 -4.12
CA TRP A 595 35.73 18.10 -4.38
C TRP A 595 36.11 19.31 -5.25
N ASN A 596 37.33 19.84 -5.08
CA ASN A 596 37.79 20.97 -5.90
C ASN A 596 38.09 20.53 -7.34
N GLU A 597 38.59 19.30 -7.53
CA GLU A 597 38.84 18.73 -8.87
C GLU A 597 37.52 18.48 -9.63
N ASP A 598 36.47 18.05 -8.91
CA ASP A 598 35.12 17.89 -9.47
C ASP A 598 34.45 19.23 -9.84
N ILE A 599 34.68 20.30 -9.06
CA ILE A 599 34.19 21.66 -9.38
C ILE A 599 34.91 22.20 -10.62
N GLU A 600 36.23 22.04 -10.72
CA GLU A 600 36.98 22.45 -11.91
C GLU A 600 36.55 21.68 -13.16
N ALA A 601 36.21 20.39 -13.03
CA ALA A 601 35.68 19.60 -14.13
C ALA A 601 34.28 20.10 -14.58
N PHE A 602 33.44 20.54 -13.63
CA PHE A 602 32.12 21.10 -13.94
C PHE A 602 32.22 22.45 -14.66
N GLU A 603 33.12 23.33 -14.22
CA GLU A 603 33.37 24.63 -14.88
C GLU A 603 33.98 24.47 -16.29
N MET A 604 34.73 23.40 -16.54
CA MET A 604 35.23 23.09 -17.89
C MET A 604 34.14 22.57 -18.83
N MET A 605 33.17 21.79 -18.33
CA MET A 605 32.03 21.34 -19.14
C MET A 605 31.11 22.50 -19.54
N GLU A 606 30.90 23.48 -18.65
CA GLU A 606 30.06 24.65 -18.93
C GLU A 606 30.70 25.58 -20.00
N LYS A 607 32.02 25.50 -20.19
CA LYS A 607 32.75 26.23 -21.24
C LYS A 607 32.73 25.57 -22.61
N ASP A 608 32.54 24.25 -22.68
CA ASP A 608 32.51 23.51 -23.95
C ASP A 608 31.10 23.47 -24.57
N GLU A 609 30.06 23.91 -23.84
CA GLU A 609 28.66 24.02 -24.32
C GLU A 609 28.20 25.47 -24.63
N LEU A 610 29.12 26.45 -24.62
CA LEU A 610 28.92 27.85 -25.07
C LEU A 610 29.77 28.15 -26.32
#